data_AF-A0A4R2BYJ6-F1
#
_entry.id   AF-A0A4R2BYJ6-F1
#
_cell.length_a   1.000
_cell.length_b   1.000
_cell.length_c   1.000
_cell.angle_alpha   90.00
_cell.angle_beta   90.00
_cell.angle_gamma   90.00
#
_symmetry.space_group_name_H-M   'P 1'
#
loop_
_entity.id
_entity.type
_entity.pdbx_description
1 polymer ?
#
loop_
_entity_poly.entity_id
_entity_poly.type
_entity_poly.pdbx_seq_one_letter_code
_entity_poly.pdbx_strand_id
1 'polypeptide(L)'
;MLSFTTLAVTLEEANAYATARAWANWTGTNDAKTAALRRGQDAIASMYNSRWIVEFDDEDAPEQVQFAIIEAARRELVKPGSMSPDLKRGGKIKAVGAGSARVEFADGAPAETTFSIIDGLLSGFVTSKSSTLVGFAVRA
;
A
#
# COMPACT_ATOMS: atom_id res chain seq x y z
N MET A 1 1.49 -13.20 9.44
CA MET A 1 0.92 -12.46 8.28
C MET A 1 0.00 -11.38 8.82
N LEU A 2 -0.34 -10.34 8.05
CA LEU A 2 -1.21 -9.28 8.56
C LEU A 2 -2.65 -9.78 8.73
N SER A 3 -3.22 -9.58 9.92
CA SER A 3 -4.63 -9.86 10.20
C SER A 3 -5.55 -8.81 9.57
N PHE A 4 -6.82 -9.19 9.35
CA PHE A 4 -7.88 -8.27 8.96
C PHE A 4 -8.68 -7.75 10.16
N THR A 5 -8.44 -8.28 11.37
CA THR A 5 -9.22 -7.97 12.58
C THR A 5 -8.38 -7.33 13.67
N THR A 6 -7.09 -7.66 13.76
CA THR A 6 -6.13 -7.07 14.71
C THR A 6 -5.27 -6.04 13.99
N LEU A 7 -4.93 -4.89 14.60
CA LEU A 7 -4.05 -3.90 14.00
C LEU A 7 -2.60 -4.20 14.38
N ALA A 8 -1.69 -4.17 13.41
CA ALA A 8 -0.25 -4.30 13.62
C ALA A 8 0.43 -2.99 14.04
N VAL A 9 -0.31 -1.88 14.05
CA VAL A 9 0.19 -0.55 14.41
C VAL A 9 -0.82 0.16 15.29
N THR A 10 -0.35 0.72 16.40
CA THR A 10 -1.18 1.52 17.32
C THR A 10 -1.33 2.96 16.81
N LEU A 11 -2.37 3.65 17.31
CA LEU A 11 -2.60 5.05 16.95
C LEU A 11 -1.46 5.96 17.44
N GLU A 12 -0.85 5.63 18.59
CA GLU A 12 0.26 6.39 19.15
C GLU A 12 1.50 6.34 18.24
N GLU A 13 1.90 5.15 17.81
CA GLU A 13 3.01 4.94 16.88
C GLU A 13 2.76 5.66 15.54
N ALA A 14 1.54 5.58 15.01
CA ALA A 14 1.17 6.28 13.79
C ALA A 14 1.27 7.81 13.94
N ASN A 15 0.87 8.37 15.09
CA ASN A 15 1.00 9.80 15.36
C ASN A 15 2.46 10.22 15.55
N ALA A 16 3.28 9.42 16.22
CA ALA A 16 4.72 9.66 16.37
C ALA A 16 5.42 9.69 15.01
N TYR A 17 5.12 8.71 14.16
CA TYR A 17 5.65 8.61 12.79
C TYR A 17 5.25 9.82 11.93
N ALA A 18 3.98 10.24 11.99
CA ALA A 18 3.48 11.40 11.26
C ALA A 18 4.12 12.71 11.73
N THR A 19 4.37 12.84 13.04
CA THR A 19 5.02 14.01 13.64
C THR A 19 6.49 14.10 13.22
N ALA A 20 7.22 13.00 13.27
CA ALA A 20 8.63 12.93 12.85
C ALA A 20 8.82 13.34 11.38
N ARG A 21 7.80 13.12 10.53
CA ARG A 21 7.80 13.50 9.10
C ARG A 21 7.13 14.83 8.80
N ALA A 22 6.70 15.57 9.82
CA ALA A 22 6.04 16.87 9.70
C ALA A 22 4.83 16.84 8.73
N TRP A 23 3.96 15.84 8.84
CA TRP A 23 2.81 15.70 7.95
C TRP A 23 1.69 16.70 8.25
N ALA A 24 1.44 17.62 7.31
CA ALA A 24 0.33 18.55 7.38
C ALA A 24 -1.06 17.91 7.10
N ASN A 25 -1.10 16.73 6.48
CA ASN A 25 -2.34 16.05 6.06
C ASN A 25 -2.71 14.84 6.94
N TRP A 26 -2.04 14.62 8.08
CA TRP A 26 -2.42 13.61 9.09
C TRP A 26 -3.35 14.22 10.14
N THR A 27 -4.52 14.65 9.67
CA THR A 27 -5.49 15.45 10.42
C THR A 27 -6.80 14.70 10.66
N GLY A 28 -7.63 15.16 11.59
CA GLY A 28 -8.93 14.55 11.90
C GLY A 28 -8.98 13.90 13.27
N THR A 29 -10.13 13.29 13.60
CA THR A 29 -10.36 12.64 14.90
C THR A 29 -9.55 11.35 15.04
N ASN A 30 -9.31 10.92 16.28
CA ASN A 30 -8.67 9.65 16.56
C ASN A 30 -9.42 8.48 15.91
N ASP A 31 -10.75 8.49 15.94
CA ASP A 31 -11.58 7.48 15.29
C ASP A 31 -11.36 7.44 13.77
N ALA A 32 -11.25 8.60 13.11
CA ALA A 32 -10.98 8.67 11.67
C ALA A 32 -9.59 8.12 11.33
N LYS A 33 -8.58 8.42 12.15
CA LYS A 33 -7.22 7.89 12.00
C LYS A 33 -7.16 6.38 12.22
N THR A 34 -7.84 5.87 13.25
CA THR A 34 -7.95 4.42 13.51
C THR A 34 -8.68 3.70 12.38
N ALA A 35 -9.77 4.26 11.87
CA ALA A 35 -10.46 3.70 10.71
C ALA A 35 -9.58 3.72 9.45
N ALA A 36 -8.76 4.76 9.26
CA ALA A 36 -7.81 4.84 8.16
C ALA A 36 -6.68 3.81 8.31
N LEU A 37 -6.16 3.58 9.51
CA LEU A 37 -5.18 2.52 9.81
C LEU A 37 -5.74 1.14 9.44
N ARG A 38 -6.99 0.86 9.79
CA ARG A 38 -7.65 -0.39 9.42
C ARG A 38 -7.70 -0.58 7.90
N ARG A 39 -8.22 0.43 7.18
CA ARG A 39 -8.29 0.38 5.70
C ARG A 39 -6.92 0.25 5.05
N GLY A 40 -5.92 0.94 5.61
CA GLY A 40 -4.52 0.87 5.16
C GLY A 40 -3.96 -0.54 5.32
N GLN A 41 -4.14 -1.16 6.49
CA GLN A 41 -3.70 -2.53 6.73
C GLN A 41 -4.43 -3.54 5.85
N ASP A 42 -5.75 -3.44 5.72
CA ASP A 42 -6.54 -4.36 4.88
C ASP A 42 -6.08 -4.32 3.42
N ALA A 43 -5.74 -3.14 2.91
CA ALA A 43 -5.19 -2.99 1.57
C ALA A 43 -3.83 -3.69 1.42
N ILE A 44 -2.91 -3.48 2.37
CA ILE A 44 -1.59 -4.14 2.36
C ILE A 44 -1.74 -5.66 2.50
N ALA A 45 -2.58 -6.12 3.43
CA ALA A 45 -2.87 -7.54 3.64
C ALA A 45 -3.41 -8.18 2.35
N SER A 46 -4.38 -7.56 1.68
CA SER A 46 -4.95 -8.05 0.41
C SER A 46 -3.91 -8.17 -0.71
N MET A 47 -3.00 -7.21 -0.81
CA MET A 47 -1.99 -7.17 -1.87
C MET A 47 -0.77 -8.07 -1.63
N TYR A 48 -0.37 -8.24 -0.36
CA TYR A 48 0.95 -8.79 -0.02
C TYR A 48 0.92 -10.02 0.90
N ASN A 49 -0.22 -10.41 1.51
CA ASN A 49 -0.26 -11.61 2.37
C ASN A 49 0.17 -12.91 1.67
N SER A 50 0.00 -13.01 0.35
CA SER A 50 0.48 -14.15 -0.43
C SER A 50 1.93 -14.03 -0.92
N ARG A 51 2.62 -12.92 -0.62
CA ARG A 51 3.91 -12.54 -1.21
C ARG A 51 5.02 -12.30 -0.19
N TRP A 52 4.71 -12.33 1.10
CA TRP A 52 5.70 -12.19 2.16
C TRP A 52 6.76 -13.29 2.06
N ILE A 53 8.03 -12.91 2.14
CA ILE A 53 9.15 -13.86 2.20
C ILE A 53 9.62 -14.11 3.63
N VAL A 54 9.05 -13.37 4.58
CA VAL A 54 9.31 -13.49 6.02
C VAL A 54 8.00 -13.78 6.75
N GLU A 55 8.09 -14.54 7.82
CA GLU A 55 6.97 -14.79 8.73
C GLU A 55 7.06 -13.82 9.91
N PHE A 56 5.93 -13.24 10.28
CA PHE A 56 5.77 -12.28 11.38
C PHE A 56 4.31 -12.25 11.84
N ASP A 57 4.06 -11.87 13.08
CA ASP A 57 2.72 -11.65 13.62
C ASP A 57 2.38 -10.15 13.68
N ASP A 58 1.13 -9.79 13.98
CA ASP A 58 0.70 -8.38 13.97
C ASP A 58 1.47 -7.55 15.01
N GLU A 59 1.73 -8.11 16.20
CA GLU A 59 2.42 -7.45 17.31
C GLU A 59 3.92 -7.24 17.03
N ASP A 60 4.51 -8.13 16.22
CA ASP A 60 5.94 -8.16 15.88
C ASP A 60 6.17 -7.88 14.38
N ALA A 61 5.24 -7.16 13.75
CA ALA A 61 5.36 -6.81 12.34
C ALA A 61 6.64 -5.97 12.13
N PRO A 62 7.48 -6.26 11.12
CA PRO A 62 8.68 -5.48 10.87
C PRO A 62 8.37 -3.99 10.72
N GLU A 63 9.27 -3.14 11.20
CA GLU A 63 9.08 -1.68 11.22
C GLU A 63 8.71 -1.12 9.82
N GLN A 64 9.29 -1.67 8.76
CA GLN A 64 8.98 -1.30 7.38
C GLN A 64 7.53 -1.64 6.98
N VAL A 65 6.99 -2.76 7.48
CA VAL A 65 5.58 -3.15 7.28
C VAL A 65 4.66 -2.21 8.04
N GLN A 66 5.01 -1.88 9.29
CA GLN A 66 4.27 -0.91 10.09
C GLN A 66 4.22 0.47 9.40
N PHE A 67 5.35 0.94 8.88
CA PHE A 67 5.44 2.19 8.15
C PHE A 67 4.63 2.18 6.85
N ALA A 68 4.62 1.05 6.13
CA ALA A 68 3.79 0.88 4.95
C ALA A 68 2.29 0.97 5.28
N ILE A 69 1.86 0.40 6.41
CA ILE A 69 0.49 0.52 6.92
C ILE A 69 0.14 1.98 7.22
N ILE A 70 1.04 2.73 7.89
CA ILE A 70 0.81 4.15 8.22
C ILE A 70 0.74 5.02 6.95
N GLU A 71 1.58 4.78 5.94
CA GLU A 71 1.54 5.49 4.66
C GLU A 71 0.25 5.17 3.87
N ALA A 72 -0.19 3.91 3.88
CA ALA A 72 -1.47 3.51 3.30
C ALA A 72 -2.64 4.19 4.03
N ALA A 73 -2.61 4.21 5.36
CA ALA A 73 -3.60 4.85 6.20
C ALA A 73 -3.70 6.35 5.92
N ARG A 74 -2.57 7.05 5.77
CA ARG A 74 -2.56 8.48 5.42
C ARG A 74 -3.31 8.75 4.12
N ARG A 75 -3.17 7.89 3.12
CA ARG A 75 -3.89 8.02 1.84
C ARG A 75 -5.38 7.76 2.01
N GLU A 76 -5.74 6.74 2.79
CA GLU A 76 -7.10 6.40 3.16
C GLU A 76 -7.79 7.46 4.04
N LEU A 77 -7.01 8.28 4.74
CA LEU A 77 -7.49 9.41 5.54
C LEU A 77 -7.81 10.61 4.65
N VAL A 78 -6.99 10.88 3.63
CA VAL A 78 -7.20 11.97 2.66
C VAL A 78 -8.28 11.62 1.64
N LYS A 79 -8.31 10.37 1.17
CA LYS A 79 -9.31 9.85 0.23
C LYS A 79 -9.65 8.40 0.62
N PRO A 80 -10.74 8.19 1.39
CA PRO A 80 -11.21 6.86 1.73
C PRO A 80 -11.49 6.01 0.48
N GLY A 81 -11.09 4.74 0.50
CA GLY A 81 -11.23 3.79 -0.61
C GLY A 81 -10.23 4.00 -1.75
N SER A 82 -9.19 4.82 -1.56
CA SER A 82 -8.17 5.05 -2.59
C SER A 82 -7.23 3.86 -2.79
N MET A 83 -7.00 3.08 -1.73
CA MET A 83 -6.16 1.87 -1.73
C MET A 83 -6.98 0.61 -2.01
N SER A 84 -8.30 0.64 -1.75
CA SER A 84 -9.24 -0.46 -2.02
C SER A 84 -10.44 0.01 -2.86
N PRO A 85 -10.25 0.36 -4.15
CA PRO A 85 -11.37 0.78 -5.00
C PRO A 85 -12.26 -0.42 -5.31
N ASP A 86 -13.58 -0.25 -5.31
CA ASP A 86 -14.51 -1.29 -5.76
C ASP A 86 -14.26 -1.62 -7.24
N LEU A 87 -13.61 -2.76 -7.50
CA LEU A 87 -13.41 -3.28 -8.84
C LEU A 87 -14.54 -4.27 -9.16
N LYS A 88 -15.36 -3.93 -10.16
CA LYS A 88 -16.25 -4.92 -10.78
C LYS A 88 -15.42 -6.15 -11.18
N ARG A 89 -15.91 -7.34 -10.82
CA ARG A 89 -15.25 -8.65 -10.97
C ARG A 89 -14.52 -8.76 -12.33
N GLY A 90 -13.19 -8.79 -12.31
CA GLY A 90 -12.32 -8.88 -13.50
C GLY A 90 -11.69 -7.56 -13.98
N GLY A 91 -12.01 -6.42 -13.39
CA GLY A 91 -11.50 -5.12 -13.81
C GLY A 91 -10.12 -4.80 -13.25
N LYS A 92 -9.07 -4.97 -14.07
CA LYS A 92 -7.79 -4.26 -13.86
C LYS A 92 -8.10 -2.76 -13.72
N ILE A 93 -7.61 -2.10 -12.67
CA ILE A 93 -7.63 -0.63 -12.62
C ILE A 93 -6.78 -0.13 -13.78
N LYS A 94 -7.41 0.42 -14.82
CA LYS A 94 -6.69 1.02 -15.95
C LYS A 94 -6.32 2.49 -15.68
N ALA A 95 -6.94 3.12 -14.69
CA ALA A 95 -6.56 4.38 -14.05
C ALA A 95 -7.61 4.76 -12.98
N VAL A 96 -7.17 5.32 -11.85
CA VAL A 96 -8.02 6.16 -10.98
C VAL A 96 -7.53 7.59 -11.15
N GLY A 97 -8.34 8.44 -11.80
CA GLY A 97 -8.05 9.86 -11.92
C GLY A 97 -8.07 10.53 -10.55
N ALA A 98 -6.90 10.89 -10.04
CA ALA A 98 -6.78 11.85 -8.95
C ALA A 98 -6.94 13.25 -9.54
N GLY A 99 -7.91 14.02 -9.06
CA GLY A 99 -8.11 15.41 -9.47
C GLY A 99 -6.82 16.21 -9.27
N SER A 100 -6.36 16.82 -10.36
CA SER A 100 -5.36 17.89 -10.44
C SER A 100 -4.06 17.68 -9.63
N ALA A 101 -3.26 16.69 -10.02
CA ALA A 101 -1.80 16.81 -9.96
C ALA A 101 -1.27 16.52 -11.37
N ARG A 102 -0.75 17.55 -12.05
CA ARG A 102 0.01 17.34 -13.30
C ARG A 102 1.34 16.73 -12.91
N VAL A 103 1.43 15.40 -13.02
CA VAL A 103 2.68 14.67 -12.97
C VAL A 103 3.06 14.39 -14.41
N GLU A 104 4.18 14.95 -14.87
CA GLU A 104 4.78 14.56 -16.15
C GLU A 104 5.42 13.19 -15.96
N PHE A 105 4.83 12.19 -16.60
CA PHE A 105 5.38 10.84 -16.64
C PHE A 105 6.45 10.76 -17.72
N ALA A 106 7.53 10.02 -17.46
CA ALA A 106 8.51 9.69 -18.49
C ALA A 106 7.88 8.79 -19.57
N ASP A 107 8.36 8.92 -20.80
CA ASP A 107 7.87 8.12 -21.94
C ASP A 107 8.04 6.62 -21.64
N GLY A 108 6.94 5.85 -21.75
CA GLY A 108 6.92 4.41 -21.46
C GLY A 108 6.60 4.01 -20.02
N ALA A 109 6.20 4.94 -19.14
CA ALA A 109 5.76 4.60 -17.80
C ALA A 109 4.55 3.64 -17.83
N PRO A 110 4.60 2.47 -17.15
CA PRO A 110 3.48 1.53 -17.10
C PRO A 110 2.25 2.20 -16.48
N ALA A 111 1.07 1.93 -17.03
CA ALA A 111 -0.21 2.54 -16.62
C ALA A 111 -0.73 2.10 -15.24
N GLU A 112 0.14 1.53 -14.39
CA GLU A 112 -0.20 1.05 -13.07
C GLU A 112 0.02 2.13 -12.02
N THR A 113 -0.93 2.29 -11.11
CA THR A 113 -0.75 3.12 -9.92
C THR A 113 0.31 2.48 -9.03
N THR A 114 1.57 2.88 -9.22
CA THR A 114 2.70 2.41 -8.40
C THR A 114 2.89 3.35 -7.23
N PHE A 115 2.93 2.82 -6.01
CA PHE A 115 3.04 3.61 -4.79
C PHE A 115 4.48 3.54 -4.27
N SER A 116 5.38 4.25 -4.94
CA SER A 116 6.84 4.14 -4.76
C SER A 116 7.35 4.14 -3.32
N ILE A 117 6.73 4.91 -2.40
CA ILE A 117 7.10 4.89 -0.97
C ILE A 117 6.74 3.56 -0.31
N ILE A 118 5.54 3.02 -0.55
CA ILE A 118 5.11 1.73 -0.01
C ILE A 118 5.92 0.60 -0.65
N ASP A 119 6.12 0.65 -1.98
CA ASP A 119 6.90 -0.36 -2.69
C ASP A 119 8.38 -0.35 -2.26
N GLY A 120 8.95 0.82 -2.02
CA GLY A 120 10.30 0.96 -1.47
C GLY A 120 10.42 0.34 -0.07
N LEU A 121 9.48 0.64 0.83
CA LEU A 121 9.44 0.08 2.19
C LEU A 121 9.32 -1.45 2.18
N LEU A 122 8.50 -1.99 1.29
CA LEU A 122 8.22 -3.43 1.23
C LEU A 122 9.20 -4.22 0.34
N SER A 123 10.05 -3.54 -0.45
CA SER A 123 10.89 -4.17 -1.49
C SER A 123 11.79 -5.31 -0.98
N GLY A 124 12.25 -5.24 0.27
CA GLY A 124 13.05 -6.30 0.91
C GLY A 124 12.24 -7.44 1.54
N PHE A 125 10.91 -7.32 1.58
CA PHE A 125 10.01 -8.23 2.30
C PHE A 125 9.03 -8.98 1.39
N VAL A 126 9.01 -8.67 0.09
CA VAL A 126 8.07 -9.24 -0.87
C VAL A 126 8.79 -9.89 -2.03
N THR A 127 8.30 -11.04 -2.47
CA THR A 127 8.80 -11.64 -3.72
C THR A 127 8.37 -10.79 -4.93
N SER A 128 9.30 -10.48 -5.82
CA SER A 128 8.98 -9.84 -7.10
C SER A 128 8.04 -10.77 -7.89
N LYS A 129 6.96 -10.22 -8.49
CA LYS A 129 6.15 -11.03 -9.42
C LYS A 129 7.06 -11.48 -10.56
N SER A 130 7.39 -12.76 -10.60
CA SER A 130 8.13 -13.35 -11.72
C SER A 130 7.30 -13.16 -12.98
N SER A 131 7.69 -12.21 -13.84
CA SER A 131 7.16 -12.09 -15.19
C SER A 131 7.78 -13.24 -15.99
N THR A 132 7.08 -14.37 -16.07
CA THR A 132 7.50 -15.48 -16.93
C THR A 132 7.36 -15.06 -18.39
N LEU A 133 8.40 -14.45 -18.96
CA LEU A 133 8.58 -14.31 -20.40
C LEU A 133 8.93 -15.68 -20.98
N VAL A 134 7.93 -16.42 -21.46
CA VAL A 134 8.16 -17.63 -22.26
C VAL A 134 8.38 -17.19 -23.72
N GLY A 135 9.64 -17.02 -24.11
CA GLY A 135 10.00 -16.84 -25.51
C GLY A 135 9.95 -18.20 -26.24
N PHE A 136 8.87 -18.46 -26.97
CA PHE A 136 8.86 -19.56 -27.94
C PHE A 136 9.65 -19.13 -29.17
N ALA A 137 10.88 -19.62 -29.30
CA ALA A 137 11.64 -19.53 -30.54
C ALA A 137 11.05 -20.53 -31.55
N VAL A 138 10.39 -20.02 -32.59
CA VAL A 138 10.08 -20.78 -33.80
C VAL A 138 11.37 -20.95 -34.59
N ARG A 139 11.81 -22.19 -34.81
CA ARG A 139 12.83 -22.53 -35.81
C ARG A 139 12.13 -22.85 -37.13
N ALA A 140 12.57 -22.14 -38.18
CA ALA A 140 12.21 -22.33 -39.58
C ALA A 140 12.82 -23.61 -40.17
#